data_AF-A0A662ISY9-F1
#
_entry.id   AF-A0A662ISY9-F1
#
_cell.length_a   1.000
_cell.length_b   1.000
_cell.length_c   1.000
_cell.angle_alpha   90.00
_cell.angle_beta   90.00
_cell.angle_gamma   90.00
#
_symmetry.space_group_name_H-M   'P 1'
#
loop_
_entity.id
_entity.type
_entity.pdbx_description
1 polymer ?
#
loop_
_entity_poly.entity_id
_entity_poly.type
_entity_poly.pdbx_seq_one_letter_code
_entity_poly.pdbx_strand_id
1 'polypeptide(L)'
;MVLLSKKGASKAAIAAIVVVIVIIVAVGVGLMVMQKPEEEQPPGPGPGPGPAAPTKAFHKRVIYIINDDETARITLFQTGTGDVAAIPMERLQDVEGLTMDGFESVVQTGIPEPAMVFIVLNTQVEPFDNPVVRQALAWAVPYDQIIQVVYAGHLIRNHGVIPIGWPGYTEYNTYMYEYDIDKA
;
A
#
# COMPACT_ATOMS: atom_id res chain seq x y z
N MET A 1 5.88 34.75 -33.89
CA MET A 1 6.70 35.97 -34.13
C MET A 1 7.30 36.33 -32.77
N VAL A 2 8.59 36.19 -32.48
CA VAL A 2 9.74 36.94 -33.04
C VAL A 2 11.07 36.19 -32.81
N LEU A 3 11.88 36.18 -33.87
CA LEU A 3 13.36 36.17 -34.03
C LEU A 3 14.28 36.36 -32.79
N LEU A 4 15.29 35.48 -32.59
CA LEU A 4 16.73 35.70 -32.95
C LEU A 4 17.69 34.68 -32.29
N SER A 5 18.59 34.15 -33.12
CA SER A 5 19.71 33.23 -32.83
C SER A 5 20.95 33.97 -32.32
N LYS A 6 21.71 33.38 -31.38
CA LYS A 6 23.16 33.61 -31.22
C LYS A 6 23.87 32.47 -30.44
N LYS A 7 24.89 31.89 -31.11
CA LYS A 7 26.07 31.10 -30.66
C LYS A 7 25.86 29.90 -29.71
N GLY A 8 26.29 28.73 -30.18
CA GLY A 8 26.11 27.41 -29.56
C GLY A 8 26.65 27.30 -28.14
N ALA A 9 25.77 26.86 -27.24
CA ALA A 9 26.09 26.52 -25.85
C ALA A 9 26.98 25.27 -25.78
N SER A 10 27.89 25.21 -24.80
CA SER A 10 28.73 24.04 -24.56
C SER A 10 27.88 22.82 -24.19
N LYS A 11 28.37 21.59 -24.41
CA LYS A 11 27.62 20.35 -24.08
C LYS A 11 27.16 20.31 -22.62
N ALA A 12 27.95 20.85 -21.70
CA ALA A 12 27.59 20.97 -20.28
C ALA A 12 26.45 21.98 -20.03
N ALA A 13 26.45 23.11 -20.76
CA ALA A 13 25.37 24.08 -20.69
C ALA A 13 24.08 23.55 -21.32
N ILE A 14 24.16 22.77 -22.41
CA ILE A 14 23.01 22.09 -23.02
C ILE A 14 22.43 21.05 -22.04
N ALA A 15 23.27 20.25 -21.38
CA ALA A 15 22.81 19.27 -20.39
C ALA A 15 22.11 19.94 -19.19
N ALA A 16 22.66 21.04 -18.66
CA ALA A 16 22.04 21.79 -17.57
C ALA A 16 20.68 22.39 -17.98
N ILE A 17 20.59 22.94 -19.21
CA ILE A 17 19.33 23.49 -19.73
C ILE A 17 18.28 22.38 -19.92
N VAL A 18 18.69 21.22 -20.44
CA VAL A 18 17.78 20.06 -20.60
C VAL A 18 17.28 19.56 -19.24
N VAL A 19 18.16 19.46 -18.22
CA VAL A 19 17.75 19.05 -16.87
C VAL A 19 16.78 20.06 -16.25
N VAL A 20 17.05 21.37 -16.40
CA VAL A 20 16.15 22.41 -15.88
C VAL A 20 14.79 22.38 -16.61
N ILE A 21 14.77 22.19 -17.93
CA ILE A 21 13.53 22.05 -18.70
C ILE A 21 12.77 20.79 -18.28
N VAL A 22 13.43 19.66 -18.10
CA VAL A 22 12.79 18.40 -17.65
C VAL A 22 12.20 18.57 -16.24
N ILE A 23 12.89 19.26 -15.34
CA ILE A 23 12.37 19.57 -13.99
C ILE A 23 11.15 20.50 -14.08
N ILE A 24 11.19 21.55 -14.90
CA ILE A 24 10.07 22.47 -15.07
C ILE A 24 8.86 21.76 -15.70
N VAL A 25 9.08 20.88 -16.67
CA VAL A 25 8.01 20.07 -17.28
C VAL A 25 7.46 19.05 -16.28
N ALA A 26 8.31 18.39 -15.49
CA ALA A 26 7.87 17.44 -14.46
C ALA A 26 7.06 18.12 -13.35
N VAL A 27 7.50 19.29 -12.87
CA VAL A 27 6.78 20.08 -11.87
C VAL A 27 5.49 20.66 -12.45
N GLY A 28 5.53 21.13 -13.70
CA GLY A 28 4.35 21.65 -14.40
C GLY A 28 3.28 20.59 -14.64
N VAL A 29 3.66 19.39 -15.11
CA VAL A 29 2.74 18.26 -15.27
C VAL A 29 2.23 17.78 -13.91
N GLY A 30 3.09 17.73 -12.88
CA GLY A 30 2.68 17.39 -11.51
C GLY A 30 1.62 18.34 -10.94
N LEU A 31 1.76 19.66 -11.17
CA LEU A 31 0.77 20.66 -10.78
C LEU A 31 -0.52 20.58 -11.62
N MET A 32 -0.41 20.23 -12.90
CA MET A 32 -1.57 20.14 -13.80
C MET A 32 -2.41 18.87 -13.53
N VAL A 33 -1.78 17.76 -13.14
CA VAL A 33 -2.49 16.52 -12.76
C VAL A 33 -3.16 16.63 -11.38
N MET A 34 -2.66 17.51 -10.50
CA MET A 34 -3.29 17.81 -9.20
C MET A 34 -4.48 18.79 -9.30
N GLN A 35 -4.70 19.40 -10.46
CA GLN A 35 -5.85 20.25 -10.75
C GLN A 35 -6.85 19.49 -11.63
N LYS A 36 -7.56 18.53 -11.04
CA LYS A 36 -8.76 18.00 -11.69
C LYS A 36 -9.77 19.15 -11.82
N PRO A 37 -10.24 19.54 -13.03
CA PRO A 37 -11.22 20.59 -13.17
C PRO A 37 -12.53 20.13 -12.51
N GLU A 38 -13.05 20.94 -11.60
CA GLU A 38 -14.39 20.76 -11.05
C GLU A 38 -15.37 21.11 -12.19
N GLU A 39 -16.16 20.12 -12.65
CA GLU A 39 -17.19 20.36 -13.66
C GLU A 39 -18.22 21.36 -13.10
N GLU A 40 -18.22 22.60 -13.62
CA GLU A 40 -19.25 23.59 -13.31
C GLU A 40 -20.61 23.11 -13.82
N GLN A 41 -21.43 22.55 -12.93
CA GLN A 41 -22.86 22.40 -13.17
C GLN A 41 -23.51 23.78 -13.30
N PRO A 42 -24.47 23.97 -14.23
CA PRO A 42 -25.20 25.23 -14.35
C PRO A 42 -25.90 25.57 -13.02
N PRO A 43 -26.03 26.87 -12.68
CA PRO A 43 -26.47 27.30 -11.36
C PRO A 43 -27.91 26.84 -11.09
N GLY A 44 -28.03 25.77 -10.31
CA GLY A 44 -29.27 25.39 -9.66
C GLY A 44 -29.67 26.38 -8.56
N PRO A 45 -30.89 26.30 -8.03
CA PRO A 45 -31.31 27.15 -6.91
C PRO A 45 -30.31 27.01 -5.77
N GLY A 46 -29.83 28.14 -5.25
CA GLY A 46 -28.67 28.22 -4.36
C GLY A 46 -28.77 27.27 -3.17
N PRO A 47 -27.62 26.78 -2.66
CA PRO A 47 -27.62 25.83 -1.57
C PRO A 47 -28.30 26.49 -0.37
N GLY A 48 -29.43 25.91 0.07
CA GLY A 48 -29.90 26.10 1.44
C GLY A 48 -28.76 25.73 2.41
N PRO A 49 -28.84 26.08 3.70
CA PRO A 49 -27.82 25.70 4.65
C PRO A 49 -27.68 24.17 4.65
N GLY A 50 -26.66 23.69 3.95
CA GLY A 50 -26.29 22.29 3.95
C GLY A 50 -25.90 21.91 5.38
N PRO A 51 -25.95 20.61 5.74
CA PRO A 51 -25.43 20.16 7.01
C PRO A 51 -24.03 20.74 7.21
N ALA A 52 -23.79 21.38 8.36
CA ALA A 52 -22.48 21.92 8.69
C ALA A 52 -21.42 20.82 8.45
N ALA A 53 -20.33 21.18 7.75
CA ALA A 53 -19.23 20.26 7.52
C ALA A 53 -18.82 19.63 8.87
N PRO A 54 -18.68 18.29 8.95
CA PRO A 54 -18.42 17.62 10.21
C PRO A 54 -17.14 18.19 10.82
N THR A 55 -17.27 18.78 12.01
CA THR A 55 -16.15 19.33 12.75
C THR A 55 -15.31 18.14 13.21
N LYS A 56 -14.13 17.91 12.62
CA LYS A 56 -13.25 16.82 13.02
C LYS A 56 -12.92 16.97 14.51
N ALA A 57 -13.39 16.05 15.33
CA ALA A 57 -13.03 15.99 16.73
C ALA A 57 -11.54 15.60 16.84
N PHE A 58 -10.74 16.42 17.52
CA PHE A 58 -9.34 16.11 17.77
C PHE A 58 -9.19 15.59 19.20
N HIS A 59 -8.59 14.41 19.35
CA HIS A 59 -8.21 13.90 20.65
C HIS A 59 -7.12 14.78 21.27
N LYS A 60 -7.29 15.18 22.54
CA LYS A 60 -6.25 15.94 23.27
C LYS A 60 -5.06 15.06 23.67
N ARG A 61 -5.25 13.74 23.74
CA ARG A 61 -4.23 12.74 24.10
C ARG A 61 -4.51 11.45 23.35
N VAL A 62 -3.44 10.74 23.01
CA VAL A 62 -3.47 9.38 22.45
C VAL A 62 -2.53 8.54 23.32
N ILE A 63 -2.99 7.37 23.75
CA ILE A 63 -2.21 6.44 24.58
C ILE A 63 -1.97 5.18 23.74
N TYR A 64 -0.71 4.79 23.62
CA TYR A 64 -0.33 3.52 23.00
C TYR A 64 -0.06 2.50 24.10
N ILE A 65 -0.82 1.41 24.08
CA ILE A 65 -0.59 0.25 24.95
C ILE A 65 0.18 -0.76 24.12
N ILE A 66 1.47 -0.94 24.43
CA ILE A 66 2.33 -1.90 23.74
C ILE A 66 2.20 -3.23 24.45
N ASN A 67 1.64 -4.22 23.76
CA ASN A 67 1.51 -5.58 24.27
C ASN A 67 1.68 -6.59 23.13
N ASP A 68 2.63 -7.49 23.29
CA ASP A 68 2.96 -8.50 22.28
C ASP A 68 1.94 -9.65 22.25
N ASP A 69 1.22 -9.88 23.36
CA ASP A 69 0.19 -10.92 23.44
C ASP A 69 -1.09 -10.49 22.71
N GLU A 70 -1.49 -11.27 21.70
CA GLU A 70 -2.69 -10.99 20.90
C GLU A 70 -3.98 -11.06 21.71
N THR A 71 -4.08 -11.97 22.67
CA THR A 71 -5.30 -12.21 23.44
C THR A 71 -5.58 -11.03 24.36
N ALA A 72 -4.52 -10.47 24.97
CA ALA A 72 -4.60 -9.25 25.74
C ALA A 72 -5.01 -8.05 24.88
N ARG A 73 -4.49 -7.90 23.65
CA ARG A 73 -4.92 -6.83 22.73
C ARG A 73 -6.40 -6.96 22.35
N ILE A 74 -6.84 -8.17 22.01
CA ILE A 74 -8.25 -8.46 21.69
C ILE A 74 -9.14 -8.14 22.90
N THR A 75 -8.74 -8.56 24.10
CA THR A 75 -9.50 -8.27 25.33
C THR A 75 -9.64 -6.77 25.57
N LEU A 76 -8.55 -6.00 25.45
CA LEU A 76 -8.58 -4.55 25.62
C LEU A 76 -9.52 -3.87 24.62
N PHE A 77 -9.61 -4.39 23.40
CA PHE A 77 -10.55 -3.91 22.40
C PHE A 77 -12.00 -4.30 22.76
N GLN A 78 -12.24 -5.56 23.10
CA GLN A 78 -13.57 -6.08 23.48
C GLN A 78 -14.15 -5.39 24.73
N THR A 79 -13.31 -4.95 25.66
CA THR A 79 -13.73 -4.22 26.87
C THR A 79 -13.86 -2.72 26.64
N GLY A 80 -13.62 -2.22 25.42
CA GLY A 80 -13.62 -0.78 25.11
C GLY A 80 -12.50 0.01 25.78
N THR A 81 -11.47 -0.67 26.29
CA THR A 81 -10.30 -0.01 26.89
C THR A 81 -9.37 0.56 25.83
N GLY A 82 -9.31 -0.08 24.65
CA GLY A 82 -8.63 0.44 23.47
C GLY A 82 -9.62 0.66 22.32
N ASP A 83 -9.54 1.83 21.69
CA ASP A 83 -10.38 2.19 20.54
C ASP A 83 -9.89 1.54 19.22
N VAL A 84 -8.61 1.17 19.17
CA VAL A 84 -7.94 0.56 18.00
C VAL A 84 -7.00 -0.53 18.50
N ALA A 85 -7.01 -1.68 17.82
CA ALA A 85 -6.11 -2.79 18.14
C ALA A 85 -5.53 -3.43 16.88
N ALA A 86 -4.26 -3.86 16.96
CA ALA A 86 -3.65 -4.70 15.95
C ALA A 86 -4.04 -6.16 16.20
N ILE A 87 -4.92 -6.69 15.35
CA ILE A 87 -5.46 -8.04 15.46
C ILE A 87 -4.86 -8.92 14.36
N PRO A 88 -4.34 -10.12 14.68
CA PRO A 88 -3.93 -11.10 13.68
C PRO A 88 -5.08 -11.47 12.73
N MET A 89 -4.76 -11.73 11.46
CA MET A 89 -5.79 -11.93 10.42
C MET A 89 -6.69 -13.13 10.73
N GLU A 90 -6.13 -14.18 11.33
CA GLU A 90 -6.81 -15.39 11.76
C GLU A 90 -7.72 -15.21 13.00
N ARG A 91 -7.69 -14.04 13.65
CA ARG A 91 -8.50 -13.69 14.82
C ARG A 91 -9.49 -12.56 14.54
N LEU A 92 -9.61 -12.08 13.29
CA LEU A 92 -10.48 -10.93 12.95
C LEU A 92 -11.95 -11.14 13.35
N GLN A 93 -12.45 -12.36 13.23
CA GLN A 93 -13.82 -12.72 13.61
C GLN A 93 -14.12 -12.49 15.10
N ASP A 94 -13.11 -12.43 15.97
CA ASP A 94 -13.32 -12.20 17.41
C ASP A 94 -13.66 -10.74 17.73
N VAL A 95 -13.43 -9.85 16.77
CA VAL A 95 -13.68 -8.41 16.90
C VAL A 95 -14.69 -7.88 15.88
N GLU A 96 -15.06 -8.66 14.88
CA GLU A 96 -16.03 -8.26 13.85
C GLU A 96 -17.45 -8.15 14.43
N GLY A 97 -18.15 -7.07 14.10
CA GLY A 97 -19.56 -6.87 14.49
C GLY A 97 -19.81 -6.63 15.98
N LEU A 98 -18.76 -6.42 16.79
CA LEU A 98 -18.92 -6.05 18.19
C LEU A 98 -19.62 -4.70 18.32
N THR A 99 -20.51 -4.57 19.30
CA THR A 99 -21.17 -3.31 19.65
C THR A 99 -20.86 -2.95 21.10
N MET A 100 -20.37 -1.73 21.34
CA MET A 100 -19.97 -1.23 22.66
C MET A 100 -20.48 0.20 22.83
N ASP A 101 -21.36 0.46 23.80
CA ASP A 101 -21.91 1.79 24.10
C ASP A 101 -22.42 2.59 22.89
N GLY A 102 -23.00 1.89 21.90
CA GLY A 102 -23.51 2.49 20.66
C GLY A 102 -22.49 2.67 19.55
N PHE A 103 -21.24 2.23 19.75
CA PHE A 103 -20.21 2.11 18.72
C PHE A 103 -20.17 0.69 18.17
N GLU A 104 -19.86 0.57 16.88
CA GLU A 104 -19.68 -0.70 16.19
C GLU A 104 -18.21 -0.89 15.82
N SER A 105 -17.69 -2.09 16.03
CA SER A 105 -16.36 -2.47 15.56
C SER A 105 -16.34 -2.51 14.04
N VAL A 106 -15.37 -1.82 13.45
CA VAL A 106 -15.19 -1.76 12.00
C VAL A 106 -13.94 -2.53 11.61
N VAL A 107 -14.14 -3.68 10.97
CA VAL A 107 -13.08 -4.43 10.29
C VAL A 107 -13.13 -4.05 8.81
N GLN A 108 -12.10 -3.34 8.33
CA GLN A 108 -12.02 -2.96 6.93
C GLN A 108 -11.41 -4.11 6.12
N THR A 109 -12.22 -4.73 5.27
CA THR A 109 -11.79 -5.79 4.34
C THR A 109 -11.91 -5.31 2.89
N GLY A 110 -11.18 -5.93 1.97
CA GLY A 110 -11.34 -5.72 0.53
C GLY A 110 -10.52 -4.59 -0.09
N ILE A 111 -9.73 -3.85 0.69
CA ILE A 111 -8.71 -2.94 0.18
C ILE A 111 -7.35 -3.61 0.38
N PRO A 112 -6.64 -4.02 -0.71
CA PRO A 112 -5.29 -4.52 -0.59
C PRO A 112 -4.39 -3.45 0.02
N GLU A 113 -3.86 -3.73 1.20
CA GLU A 113 -2.80 -2.92 1.78
C GLU A 113 -1.55 -3.05 0.91
N PRO A 114 -0.79 -1.97 0.68
CA PRO A 114 0.52 -2.04 0.01
C PRO A 114 1.62 -2.71 0.84
N ALA A 115 1.25 -3.67 1.68
CA ALA A 115 2.16 -4.46 2.46
C ALA A 115 2.47 -5.77 1.72
N MET A 116 3.73 -6.18 1.75
CA MET A 116 4.17 -7.47 1.22
C MET A 116 4.92 -8.24 2.29
N VAL A 117 4.65 -9.53 2.36
CA VAL A 117 5.40 -10.48 3.18
C VAL A 117 6.28 -11.28 2.25
N PHE A 118 7.60 -11.22 2.47
CA PHE A 118 8.59 -11.90 1.65
C PHE A 118 9.79 -12.32 2.48
N ILE A 119 10.53 -13.31 1.98
CA ILE A 119 11.78 -13.77 2.57
C ILE A 119 12.92 -13.17 1.77
N VAL A 120 13.87 -12.54 2.47
CA VAL A 120 15.12 -12.10 1.87
C VAL A 120 16.19 -13.14 2.17
N LEU A 121 16.73 -13.73 1.10
CA LEU A 121 17.85 -14.67 1.20
C LEU A 121 19.17 -13.92 1.02
N ASN A 122 20.13 -14.18 1.90
CA ASN A 122 21.46 -13.61 1.76
C ASN A 122 22.23 -14.31 0.63
N THR A 123 22.24 -13.72 -0.57
CA THR A 123 22.85 -14.28 -1.77
C THR A 123 24.39 -14.29 -1.77
N GLN A 124 25.04 -13.94 -0.66
CA GLN A 124 26.49 -13.94 -0.51
C GLN A 124 26.98 -15.10 0.38
N VAL A 125 26.07 -15.94 0.87
CA VAL A 125 26.36 -17.03 1.80
C VAL A 125 25.81 -18.33 1.22
N GLU A 126 26.64 -19.38 1.20
CA GLU A 126 26.22 -20.72 0.80
C GLU A 126 25.08 -21.23 1.73
N PRO A 127 24.06 -21.93 1.20
CA PRO A 127 23.87 -22.30 -0.20
C PRO A 127 23.02 -21.29 -1.02
N PHE A 128 22.72 -20.11 -0.46
CA PHE A 128 21.77 -19.14 -1.06
C PHE A 128 22.41 -18.26 -2.15
N ASP A 129 23.72 -18.27 -2.30
CA ASP A 129 24.45 -17.68 -3.42
C ASP A 129 24.07 -18.36 -4.75
N ASN A 130 23.82 -19.67 -4.73
CA ASN A 130 23.33 -20.42 -5.89
C ASN A 130 21.86 -20.08 -6.21
N PRO A 131 21.54 -19.53 -7.41
CA PRO A 131 20.17 -19.21 -7.80
C PRO A 131 19.25 -20.43 -7.85
N VAL A 132 19.77 -21.61 -8.19
CA VAL A 132 18.95 -22.84 -8.27
C VAL A 132 18.41 -23.21 -6.90
N VAL A 133 19.19 -23.02 -5.83
CA VAL A 133 18.73 -23.25 -4.44
C VAL A 133 17.60 -22.30 -4.08
N ARG A 134 17.69 -21.03 -4.49
CA ARG A 134 16.61 -20.05 -4.24
C ARG A 134 15.34 -20.38 -5.03
N GLN A 135 15.49 -20.90 -6.24
CA GLN A 135 14.36 -21.38 -7.06
C GLN A 135 13.71 -22.62 -6.44
N ALA A 136 14.51 -23.58 -5.98
CA ALA A 136 14.03 -24.77 -5.26
C ALA A 136 13.21 -24.38 -4.02
N LEU A 137 13.71 -23.43 -3.23
CA LEU A 137 12.96 -22.90 -2.08
C LEU A 137 11.64 -22.24 -2.50
N ALA A 138 11.60 -21.52 -3.62
CA ALA A 138 10.36 -20.93 -4.12
C ALA A 138 9.33 -21.99 -4.54
N TRP A 139 9.77 -23.10 -5.17
CA TRP A 139 8.90 -24.25 -5.50
C TRP A 139 8.43 -25.03 -4.27
N ALA A 140 9.24 -25.10 -3.21
CA ALA A 140 8.93 -25.86 -2.01
C ALA A 140 7.95 -25.15 -1.05
N VAL A 141 7.60 -23.88 -1.27
CA VAL A 141 6.73 -23.13 -0.35
C VAL A 141 5.25 -23.41 -0.64
N PRO A 142 4.47 -23.90 0.34
CA PRO A 142 3.04 -24.17 0.16
C PRO A 142 2.22 -22.87 0.28
N TYR A 143 2.26 -22.02 -0.75
CA TYR A 143 1.68 -20.67 -0.72
C TYR A 143 0.19 -20.65 -0.33
N ASP A 144 -0.63 -21.50 -0.95
CA ASP A 144 -2.07 -21.57 -0.66
C ASP A 144 -2.36 -21.98 0.79
N GLN A 145 -1.59 -22.93 1.32
CA GLN A 145 -1.75 -23.36 2.70
C GLN A 145 -1.43 -22.22 3.68
N ILE A 146 -0.37 -21.44 3.40
CA ILE A 146 -0.01 -20.27 4.22
C ILE A 146 -1.14 -19.23 4.17
N ILE A 147 -1.64 -18.92 2.97
CA ILE A 147 -2.72 -17.95 2.78
C ILE A 147 -3.96 -18.37 3.58
N GLN A 148 -4.35 -19.65 3.52
CA GLN A 148 -5.55 -20.14 4.20
C GLN A 148 -5.38 -20.28 5.72
N VAL A 149 -4.26 -20.86 6.18
CA VAL A 149 -4.09 -21.22 7.59
C VAL A 149 -3.61 -20.04 8.44
N VAL A 150 -2.64 -19.27 7.93
CA VAL A 150 -2.00 -18.18 8.70
C VAL A 150 -2.75 -16.86 8.49
N TYR A 151 -3.22 -16.60 7.28
CA TYR A 151 -3.85 -15.32 6.93
C TYR A 151 -5.37 -15.41 6.79
N ALA A 152 -5.99 -16.56 7.06
CA ALA A 152 -7.43 -16.78 6.93
C ALA A 152 -8.01 -16.35 5.56
N GLY A 153 -7.23 -16.48 4.49
CA GLY A 153 -7.62 -16.07 3.15
C GLY A 153 -7.49 -14.57 2.85
N HIS A 154 -6.99 -13.76 3.78
CA HIS A 154 -6.82 -12.30 3.62
C HIS A 154 -5.50 -11.89 2.94
N LEU A 155 -4.70 -12.85 2.47
CA LEU A 155 -3.47 -12.57 1.73
C LEU A 155 -3.66 -12.88 0.24
N ILE A 156 -3.24 -11.94 -0.61
CA ILE A 156 -3.27 -12.12 -2.07
C ILE A 156 -1.85 -12.48 -2.55
N ARG A 157 -1.76 -13.51 -3.39
CA ARG A 157 -0.49 -13.95 -3.97
C ARG A 157 0.07 -12.89 -4.90
N ASN A 158 1.21 -12.31 -4.53
CA ASN A 158 1.99 -11.42 -5.40
C ASN A 158 3.22 -12.15 -5.94
N HIS A 159 3.44 -12.05 -7.26
CA HIS A 159 4.58 -12.66 -7.94
C HIS A 159 5.68 -11.65 -8.30
N GLY A 160 5.40 -10.35 -8.13
CA GLY A 160 6.32 -9.27 -8.40
C GLY A 160 6.86 -8.60 -7.13
N VAL A 161 7.77 -7.65 -7.33
CA VAL A 161 8.28 -6.77 -6.26
C VAL A 161 7.40 -5.54 -6.03
N ILE A 162 6.45 -5.28 -6.93
CA ILE A 162 5.48 -4.19 -6.81
C ILE A 162 4.15 -4.80 -6.36
N PRO A 163 3.48 -4.26 -5.32
CA PRO A 163 2.18 -4.76 -4.89
C PRO A 163 1.12 -4.66 -6.00
N ILE A 164 0.15 -5.57 -5.97
CA ILE A 164 -0.98 -5.56 -6.89
C ILE A 164 -1.77 -4.25 -6.73
N GLY A 165 -2.15 -3.62 -7.85
CA GLY A 165 -2.88 -2.35 -7.86
C GLY A 165 -2.00 -1.09 -7.79
N TRP A 166 -0.68 -1.23 -7.68
CA TRP A 166 0.25 -0.10 -7.63
C TRP A 166 0.80 0.28 -9.01
N PRO A 167 1.10 1.57 -9.26
CA PRO A 167 1.76 2.00 -10.49
C PRO A 167 3.06 1.22 -10.72
N GLY A 168 3.19 0.62 -11.90
CA GLY A 168 4.34 -0.21 -12.26
C GLY A 168 4.20 -1.70 -11.92
N TYR A 169 3.09 -2.11 -11.29
CA TYR A 169 2.74 -3.53 -11.20
C TYR A 169 2.58 -4.12 -12.61
N THR A 170 3.18 -5.29 -12.82
CA THR A 170 3.10 -6.04 -14.06
C THR A 170 3.35 -7.51 -13.78
N GLU A 171 2.62 -8.37 -14.49
CA GLU A 171 2.88 -9.81 -14.53
C GLU A 171 3.62 -10.22 -15.82
N TYR A 172 3.84 -9.26 -16.73
CA TYR A 172 4.54 -9.52 -17.98
C TYR A 172 5.95 -10.05 -17.71
N ASN A 173 6.29 -11.18 -18.34
CA ASN A 173 7.59 -11.83 -18.21
C ASN A 173 8.00 -12.14 -16.75
N THR A 174 7.01 -12.34 -15.87
CA THR A 174 7.24 -12.75 -14.48
C THR A 174 7.11 -14.27 -14.37
N TYR A 175 8.01 -14.88 -13.60
CA TYR A 175 7.98 -16.31 -13.35
C TYR A 175 7.11 -16.60 -12.12
N MET A 176 6.06 -17.40 -12.31
CA MET A 176 5.11 -17.74 -11.26
C MET A 176 5.51 -19.08 -10.63
N TYR A 177 6.05 -19.03 -9.41
CA TYR A 177 6.37 -20.24 -8.64
C TYR A 177 5.12 -20.73 -7.93
N GLU A 178 4.67 -21.91 -8.33
CA GLU A 178 3.62 -22.68 -7.66
C GLU A 178 4.24 -23.68 -6.68
N TYR A 179 3.45 -24.24 -5.78
CA TYR A 179 3.94 -25.30 -4.90
C TYR A 179 4.15 -26.60 -5.68
N ASP A 180 5.40 -27.05 -5.80
CA ASP A 180 5.79 -28.30 -6.46
C ASP A 180 7.07 -28.84 -5.80
N ILE A 181 6.91 -29.85 -4.94
CA ILE A 181 8.02 -30.42 -4.18
C ILE A 181 8.93 -31.32 -5.03
N ASP A 182 8.43 -31.86 -6.14
CA ASP A 182 9.24 -32.72 -7.03
C ASP A 182 10.15 -31.87 -7.92
N LYS A 183 9.76 -30.62 -8.18
CA LYS A 183 10.54 -29.64 -8.92
C LYS A 183 11.56 -28.89 -8.05
N ALA A 184 11.32 -28.83 -6.74
CA ALA A 184 12.21 -28.22 -5.77
C ALA A 184 13.50 -29.02 -5.59
#